data_AF-A0A2N3GYE1-F1
#
_entry.id   AF-A0A2N3GYE1-F1
#
_cell.length_a   1.000
_cell.length_b   1.000
_cell.length_c   1.000
_cell.angle_alpha   90.00
_cell.angle_beta   90.00
_cell.angle_gamma   90.00
#
_symmetry.space_group_name_H-M   'P 1'
#
loop_
_entity.id
_entity.type
_entity.pdbx_description
1 polymer ?
#
loop_
_entity_poly.entity_id
_entity_poly.type
_entity_poly.pdbx_seq_one_letter_code
_entity_poly.pdbx_strand_id
1 'polypeptide(L)' 'MAKISLAGFKDPVRRPRYLIWTGVALLVLAAFVVVAFSATSTYWFCAEVCHKVQDDSIAAYDRSSHSMVSCMSCH' A
#
# COMPACT_ATOMS: atom_id res chain seq x y z
N MET A 1 12.44 -20.57 14.69
CA MET A 1 11.80 -20.44 13.37
C MET A 1 10.44 -21.10 13.42
N ALA A 2 9.36 -20.36 13.15
CA ALA A 2 8.02 -20.96 13.10
C ALA A 2 7.96 -21.94 11.92
N LYS A 3 7.69 -23.22 12.18
CA LYS A 3 7.49 -24.22 11.13
C LYS A 3 6.04 -24.08 10.63
N ILE A 4 5.86 -23.36 9.53
CA ILE A 4 4.56 -23.27 8.85
C ILE A 4 4.37 -24.57 8.07
N SER A 5 3.38 -25.37 8.46
CA SER A 5 3.03 -26.62 7.77
C SER A 5 1.76 -26.41 6.94
N LEU A 6 1.78 -26.83 5.68
CA LEU A 6 0.60 -26.78 4.80
C LEU A 6 -0.32 -28.01 4.95
N ALA A 7 0.07 -28.98 5.79
CA ALA A 7 -0.69 -30.23 5.95
C ALA A 7 -2.13 -29.99 6.46
N GLY A 8 -2.37 -28.89 7.20
CA GLY A 8 -3.69 -28.55 7.71
C GLY A 8 -4.76 -28.28 6.64
N PHE A 9 -4.36 -27.98 5.39
CA PHE A 9 -5.32 -27.86 4.28
C PHE A 9 -5.85 -29.21 3.79
N LYS A 10 -5.14 -30.31 4.07
CA LYS A 10 -5.52 -31.67 3.67
C LYS A 10 -6.31 -32.42 4.74
N ASP A 11 -6.28 -31.95 5.99
CA ASP A 11 -7.02 -32.53 7.12
C ASP A 11 -8.41 -31.86 7.25
N PRO A 12 -9.53 -32.58 7.05
CA PRO A 12 -10.88 -31.99 7.07
C PRO A 12 -11.24 -31.33 8.42
N VAL A 13 -10.64 -31.77 9.54
CA VAL A 13 -10.89 -31.18 10.86
C VAL A 13 -10.19 -29.84 11.02
N ARG A 14 -8.96 -29.70 10.48
CA ARG A 14 -8.14 -28.48 10.60
C ARG A 14 -8.35 -27.49 9.44
N ARG A 15 -8.82 -27.98 8.29
CA ARG A 15 -9.00 -27.22 7.05
C ARG A 15 -9.84 -25.95 7.23
N PRO A 16 -10.98 -25.93 7.95
CA PRO A 16 -11.75 -24.70 8.13
C PRO A 16 -10.95 -23.58 8.80
N ARG A 17 -10.18 -23.91 9.85
CA ARG A 17 -9.31 -22.93 10.54
C ARG A 17 -8.23 -22.38 9.61
N TYR A 18 -7.61 -23.25 8.81
CA TYR A 18 -6.59 -22.83 7.86
C TYR A 18 -7.17 -21.89 6.80
N LEU A 19 -8.33 -22.21 6.24
CA LEU A 19 -9.00 -21.35 5.27
C LEU A 19 -9.36 -19.98 5.87
N ILE A 20 -9.88 -19.94 7.10
CA ILE A 20 -10.20 -18.68 7.79
C ILE A 20 -8.93 -17.83 7.97
N TRP A 21 -7.84 -18.40 8.50
CA TRP A 21 -6.62 -17.63 8.73
C TRP A 21 -5.93 -17.20 7.45
N THR A 22 -5.99 -18.00 6.38
CA THR A 22 -5.55 -17.56 5.05
C THR A 22 -6.41 -16.40 4.54
N GLY A 23 -7.73 -16.47 4.69
CA GLY A 23 -8.63 -15.38 4.36
C GLY A 23 -8.28 -14.09 5.13
N VAL A 24 -8.08 -14.18 6.45
CA VAL A 24 -7.65 -13.05 7.28
C VAL A 24 -6.31 -12.49 6.80
N ALA A 25 -5.33 -13.34 6.52
CA ALA A 25 -4.03 -12.89 6.02
C ALA A 25 -4.14 -12.16 4.67
N LEU A 26 -4.98 -12.66 3.76
CA LEU A 26 -5.25 -12.00 2.48
C LEU A 26 -5.95 -10.65 2.65
N LEU A 27 -6.92 -10.56 3.57
CA LEU A 27 -7.60 -9.30 3.86
C LEU A 27 -6.65 -8.27 4.48
N VAL A 28 -5.77 -8.69 5.40
CA VAL A 28 -4.73 -7.82 5.97
C VAL A 28 -3.77 -7.36 4.89
N LEU A 29 -3.33 -8.25 4.00
CA LEU A 29 -2.46 -7.89 2.88
C LEU A 29 -3.14 -6.88 1.94
N ALA A 30 -4.40 -7.11 1.59
CA ALA A 30 -5.18 -6.20 0.75
C ALA A 30 -5.32 -4.82 1.41
N ALA A 31 -5.65 -4.78 2.70
CA ALA A 31 -5.73 -3.53 3.47
C ALA A 31 -4.38 -2.80 3.50
N PHE A 32 -3.28 -3.54 3.74
CA PHE A 32 -1.94 -2.99 3.71
C PHE A 32 -1.61 -2.36 2.35
N VAL A 33 -1.89 -3.07 1.25
CA VAL A 33 -1.64 -2.57 -0.11
C VAL A 33 -2.45 -1.31 -0.40
N VAL A 34 -3.75 -1.29 -0.05
CA VAL A 34 -4.61 -0.11 -0.26
C VAL A 34 -4.09 1.10 0.51
N VAL A 35 -3.73 0.92 1.79
CA VAL A 35 -3.21 2.00 2.64
C VAL A 35 -1.87 2.49 2.14
N ALA A 36 -0.94 1.57 1.85
CA ALA A 36 0.38 1.91 1.34
C ALA A 36 0.27 2.68 0.02
N PHE A 37 -0.47 2.14 -0.95
CA PHE A 37 -0.69 2.79 -2.25
C PHE A 37 -1.29 4.19 -2.09
N SER A 38 -2.37 4.30 -1.30
CA SER A 38 -3.03 5.59 -1.06
C SER A 38 -2.08 6.61 -0.44
N ALA A 39 -1.29 6.21 0.56
CA ALA A 39 -0.31 7.09 1.21
C ALA A 39 0.78 7.53 0.22
N THR A 40 1.31 6.60 -0.58
CA THR A 40 2.37 6.87 -1.56
C THR A 40 1.90 7.64 -2.80
N SER A 41 0.59 7.83 -2.96
CA SER A 41 -0.02 8.62 -4.04
C SER A 41 -0.48 10.01 -3.58
N THR A 42 -0.05 10.47 -2.39
CA THR A 42 -0.37 11.80 -1.88
C THR A 42 0.69 12.84 -2.26
N TYR A 43 0.28 14.11 -2.34
CA TYR A 43 1.22 15.24 -2.49
C TYR A 43 2.32 15.23 -1.42
N TRP A 44 1.98 14.97 -0.16
CA TRP A 44 2.97 14.89 0.92
C TRP A 44 4.07 13.86 0.63
N PHE A 45 3.71 12.64 0.20
CA PHE A 45 4.70 11.62 -0.06
C PHE A 45 5.57 11.99 -1.26
N CYS A 46 4.94 12.51 -2.32
CA CYS A 46 5.65 13.01 -3.49
C CYS A 46 6.63 14.12 -3.11
N ALA A 47 6.18 15.18 -2.44
CA ALA A 47 6.98 16.36 -2.14
C ALA A 47 8.03 16.13 -1.03
N GLU A 48 7.64 15.49 0.06
CA GLU A 48 8.46 15.47 1.29
C GLU A 48 9.27 14.21 1.46
N VAL A 49 8.94 13.13 0.74
CA VAL A 49 9.64 11.84 0.86
C VAL A 49 10.42 11.51 -0.41
N CYS A 50 9.73 11.43 -1.56
CA CYS A 50 10.36 10.95 -2.80
C CYS A 50 11.05 12.05 -3.60
N HIS A 51 10.42 13.20 -3.79
CA HIS A 51 10.98 14.32 -4.55
C HIS A 51 11.58 15.40 -3.64
N LYS A 52 11.96 15.03 -2.41
CA LYS A 52 12.59 15.93 -1.43
C LYS A 52 13.89 16.58 -1.92
N VAL A 53 14.54 15.97 -2.91
CA VAL A 53 15.77 16.48 -3.55
C VAL A 53 15.48 17.28 -4.83
N GLN A 54 14.21 17.48 -5.18
CA GLN A 54 13.71 18.19 -6.36
C GLN A 54 12.73 19.29 -5.95
N ASP A 55 13.12 20.08 -4.94
CA ASP A 55 12.28 21.15 -4.39
C ASP A 55 11.93 22.22 -5.44
N ASP A 56 12.71 22.37 -6.50
CA ASP A 56 12.41 23.27 -7.63
C ASP A 56 11.13 22.86 -8.36
N SER A 57 10.95 21.55 -8.56
CA SER A 57 9.79 20.96 -9.23
C SER A 57 8.54 21.08 -8.35
N ILE A 58 8.69 20.87 -7.04
CA ILE A 58 7.60 21.07 -6.07
C ILE A 58 7.22 22.55 -5.98
N ALA A 59 8.18 23.45 -5.89
CA ALA A 59 7.92 24.89 -5.87
C ALA A 59 7.25 25.38 -7.16
N ALA A 60 7.58 24.79 -8.31
CA ALA A 60 6.90 25.07 -9.58
C ALA A 60 5.45 24.58 -9.56
N TYR A 61 5.18 23.36 -9.08
CA TYR A 61 3.83 22.84 -8.89
C TYR A 61 2.99 23.75 -7.98
N ASP A 62 3.52 24.15 -6.83
CA ASP A 62 2.82 24.99 -5.84
C ASP A 62 2.42 26.36 -6.39
N ARG A 63 3.25 26.90 -7.29
CA ARG A 63 3.01 28.20 -7.95
C ARG A 63 2.21 28.09 -9.24
N SER A 64 1.83 26.88 -9.66
CA SER A 64 1.09 26.63 -10.89
C SER A 64 -0.42 26.67 -10.68
N SER A 65 -1.18 26.71 -11.78
CA SER A 65 -2.64 26.53 -11.77
C SER A 65 -3.09 25.12 -11.37
N HIS A 66 -2.15 24.16 -11.28
CA HIS A 66 -2.41 22.77 -10.93
C HIS A 66 -2.08 22.45 -9.47
N SER A 67 -1.76 23.44 -8.63
CA SER A 67 -1.40 23.23 -7.21
C SER A 67 -2.48 22.52 -6.37
N MET A 68 -3.71 22.43 -6.89
CA MET A 68 -4.85 21.74 -6.28
C MET A 68 -5.19 20.40 -6.96
N VAL A 69 -4.39 19.93 -7.91
CA VAL A 69 -4.59 18.69 -8.66
C VAL A 69 -3.52 17.68 -8.27
N SER A 70 -3.91 16.46 -7.90
CA SER A 70 -2.95 15.42 -7.49
C SER A 70 -1.86 15.20 -8.54
N CYS A 71 -0.61 15.04 -8.11
CA CYS A 71 0.51 14.66 -8.98
C CYS A 71 0.19 13.40 -9.81
N MET A 72 -0.53 12.44 -9.20
CA MET A 72 -0.94 11.17 -9.79
C MET A 72 -2.10 11.28 -10.79
N SER A 73 -2.67 12.48 -10.96
CA SER A 73 -3.61 12.73 -12.06
C SER A 73 -2.91 12.91 -13.41
N CYS A 74 -1.60 13.20 -13.40
CA CYS A 74 -0.80 13.43 -14.60
C CYS A 74 0.38 12.45 -14.76
N HIS A 75 0.96 11.99 -13.65
CA HIS A 75 2.04 10.99 -13.61
C HIS A 75 1.49 9.61 -13.22
#